data_AF-A0A5C3KAY0-F1
#
_entry.id   AF-A0A5C3KAY0-F1
#
_cell.length_a   1.000
_cell.length_b   1.000
_cell.length_c   1.000
_cell.angle_alpha   90.00
_cell.angle_beta   90.00
_cell.angle_gamma   90.00
#
_symmetry.space_group_name_H-M   'P 1'
#
loop_
_entity.id
_entity.type
_entity.pdbx_description
1 polymer ?
#
loop_
_entity_poly.entity_id
_entity_poly.type
_entity_poly.pdbx_seq_one_letter_code
_entity_poly.pdbx_strand_id
1 'polypeptide(L)'
;MSSVASYTVADIPWVAGAIVEARYAIAAVYALQIYEWFAGIEKEARLIYSSRWTSVKVAYLLCRYYQLLTWPLIMWAYNANHTRETCSRIGVAVHILLAPCQFFPQAVMVMRAYAFTGRDTRVMVMLGLCYAGLVGVDIWAFCAHIKMPNYLFYLALKPFTGCFPNYGSGVMGIRIGLSMLAAILMDLVSLVTVIIWCKKESDIRGGLSLARYFISQGLGAFVIVTVLNVAAAIAFFKPPSYHTGIGLPLILVIPNLVACRVILQLRRKVNPTDTEIWQQHSALINRILAPAPSLNDVWTMDNDSKTDTILSSLFLPR
;
A
#
# COMPACT_ATOMS: atom_id res chain seq x y z
N MET A 1 20.56 19.76 -25.88
CA MET A 1 19.95 21.08 -25.58
C MET A 1 18.53 20.84 -25.08
N SER A 2 18.35 20.78 -23.77
CA SER A 2 17.05 20.58 -23.13
C SER A 2 16.38 21.95 -22.95
N SER A 3 15.30 22.16 -23.69
CA SER A 3 14.34 23.25 -23.46
C SER A 3 13.97 23.26 -21.98
N VAL A 4 14.47 24.25 -21.24
CA VAL A 4 13.96 24.56 -19.91
C VAL A 4 12.56 25.08 -20.18
N ALA A 5 11.53 24.29 -19.83
CA ALA A 5 10.15 24.74 -19.84
C ALA A 5 10.11 26.05 -19.06
N SER A 6 10.08 27.15 -19.80
CA SER A 6 10.08 28.49 -19.24
C SER A 6 8.63 28.75 -18.90
N TYR A 7 8.33 28.71 -17.60
CA TYR A 7 7.01 29.07 -17.09
C TYR A 7 6.61 30.40 -17.72
N THR A 8 5.51 30.39 -18.46
CA THR A 8 4.94 31.63 -18.96
C THR A 8 4.21 32.31 -17.80
N VAL A 9 4.05 33.63 -17.87
CA VAL A 9 3.30 34.39 -16.85
C VAL A 9 1.87 33.85 -16.70
N ALA A 10 1.30 33.28 -17.76
CA ALA A 10 -0.01 32.66 -17.77
C ALA A 10 -0.12 31.39 -16.88
N ASP A 11 1.00 30.72 -16.58
CA ASP A 11 1.02 29.48 -15.79
C ASP A 11 1.04 29.74 -14.27
N ILE A 12 1.34 30.97 -13.85
CA ILE A 12 1.53 31.31 -12.43
C ILE A 12 0.30 30.99 -11.55
N PRO A 13 -0.95 31.32 -11.94
CA PRO A 13 -2.13 31.03 -11.12
C PRO A 13 -2.31 29.53 -10.87
N TRP A 14 -2.05 28.70 -11.89
CA TRP A 14 -2.16 27.25 -11.79
C TRP A 14 -1.12 26.65 -10.87
N VAL A 15 0.13 27.13 -10.98
CA VAL A 15 1.22 26.74 -10.09
C VAL A 15 0.91 27.11 -8.63
N ALA A 16 0.41 28.33 -8.39
CA ALA A 16 0.03 28.76 -7.06
C ALA A 16 -1.08 27.85 -6.46
N GLY A 17 -2.08 27.50 -7.26
CA GLY A 17 -3.11 26.53 -6.88
C GLY A 17 -2.52 25.17 -6.50
N ALA A 18 -1.65 24.61 -7.35
CA ALA A 18 -1.01 23.32 -7.10
C ALA A 18 -0.15 23.30 -5.82
N ILE A 19 0.53 24.41 -5.49
CA ILE A 19 1.29 24.56 -4.25
C ILE A 19 0.36 24.53 -3.03
N VAL A 20 -0.73 25.30 -3.09
CA VAL A 20 -1.72 25.34 -2.00
C VAL A 20 -2.35 23.95 -1.79
N GLU A 21 -2.74 23.28 -2.87
CA GLU A 21 -3.23 21.91 -2.85
C GLU A 21 -2.22 20.93 -2.24
N ALA A 22 -0.94 21.01 -2.64
CA ALA A 22 0.11 20.17 -2.08
C ALA A 22 0.28 20.41 -0.57
N ARG A 23 0.26 21.67 -0.10
CA ARG A 23 0.36 22.02 1.32
C ARG A 23 -0.78 21.41 2.14
N TYR A 24 -2.02 21.51 1.65
CA TYR A 24 -3.18 20.88 2.28
C TYR A 24 -3.09 19.36 2.26
N ALA A 25 -2.65 18.76 1.15
CA ALA A 25 -2.46 17.32 1.05
C ALA A 25 -1.41 16.82 2.06
N ILE A 26 -0.27 17.49 2.18
CA ILE A 26 0.80 17.16 3.15
C ILE A 26 0.27 17.22 4.58
N ALA A 27 -0.50 18.26 4.93
CA ALA A 27 -1.10 18.39 6.26
C ALA A 27 -2.16 17.31 6.52
N ALA A 28 -3.02 17.04 5.54
CA ALA A 28 -4.08 16.05 5.64
C ALA A 28 -3.54 14.64 5.83
N VAL A 29 -2.53 14.23 5.04
CA VAL A 29 -1.92 12.90 5.21
C VAL A 29 -1.16 12.76 6.51
N TYR A 30 -0.60 13.86 7.05
CA TYR A 30 0.02 13.83 8.38
C TYR A 30 -1.01 13.66 9.49
N ALA A 31 -2.12 14.40 9.41
CA ALA A 31 -3.22 14.25 10.34
C ALA A 31 -3.78 12.81 10.31
N LEU A 32 -3.92 12.24 9.11
CA LEU A 32 -4.28 10.83 8.94
C LEU A 32 -3.25 9.90 9.57
N GLN A 33 -1.95 10.13 9.36
CA GLN A 33 -0.87 9.35 9.96
C GLN A 33 -0.93 9.38 11.50
N ILE A 34 -1.14 10.56 12.09
CA ILE A 34 -1.28 10.73 13.54
C ILE A 34 -2.52 10.01 14.05
N TYR A 35 -3.66 10.16 13.37
CA TYR A 35 -4.89 9.47 13.72
C TYR A 35 -4.71 7.95 13.72
N GLU A 36 -4.12 7.40 12.67
CA GLU A 36 -3.78 5.97 12.58
C GLU A 36 -2.78 5.52 13.65
N TRP A 37 -1.87 6.41 14.02
CA TRP A 37 -0.92 6.15 15.09
C TRP A 37 -1.66 5.96 16.43
N PHE A 38 -2.50 6.93 16.82
CA PHE A 38 -3.29 6.87 18.05
C PHE A 38 -4.29 5.71 18.04
N ALA A 39 -5.03 5.50 16.95
CA ALA A 39 -6.01 4.42 16.84
C ALA A 39 -5.36 3.01 16.90
N GLY A 40 -4.07 2.91 16.60
CA GLY A 40 -3.32 1.65 16.59
C GLY A 40 -2.44 1.39 17.81
N ILE A 41 -2.20 2.38 18.68
CA ILE A 41 -1.11 2.32 19.67
C ILE A 41 -1.28 1.19 20.70
N GLU A 42 -2.50 0.95 21.18
CA GLU A 42 -2.76 -0.14 22.15
C GLU A 42 -2.47 -1.51 21.53
N LYS A 43 -2.96 -1.73 20.30
CA LYS A 43 -2.74 -2.98 19.56
C LYS A 43 -1.26 -3.15 19.25
N GLU A 44 -0.57 -2.08 18.90
CA GLU A 44 0.87 -2.09 18.64
C GLU A 44 1.66 -2.44 19.89
N ALA A 45 1.34 -1.82 21.03
CA ALA A 45 2.01 -2.10 22.29
C ALA A 45 1.89 -3.58 22.67
N ARG A 46 0.70 -4.15 22.51
CA ARG A 46 0.44 -5.56 22.81
C ARG A 46 1.04 -6.53 21.80
N LEU A 47 1.01 -6.23 20.49
CA LEU A 47 1.36 -7.21 19.43
C LEU A 47 2.77 -7.06 18.86
N ILE A 48 3.35 -5.85 18.92
CA ILE A 48 4.65 -5.52 18.33
C ILE A 48 5.71 -5.42 19.41
N TYR A 49 5.49 -4.64 20.47
CA TYR A 49 6.54 -4.42 21.49
C TYR A 49 6.83 -5.66 22.33
N SER A 50 5.79 -6.40 22.73
CA SER A 50 5.92 -7.67 23.46
C SER A 50 6.59 -8.80 22.63
N SER A 51 6.58 -8.67 21.31
CA SER A 51 7.04 -9.72 20.39
C SER A 51 8.56 -9.69 20.22
N ARG A 52 9.16 -10.87 20.02
CA ARG A 52 10.59 -11.02 19.67
C ARG A 52 10.93 -10.21 18.43
N TRP A 53 12.19 -9.78 18.32
CA TRP A 53 12.70 -9.07 17.15
C TRP A 53 12.66 -9.99 15.93
N THR A 54 11.90 -9.58 14.92
CA THR A 54 11.78 -10.26 13.62
C THR A 54 11.93 -9.23 12.50
N SER A 55 12.27 -9.67 11.29
CA SER A 55 12.35 -8.79 10.11
C SER A 55 11.04 -8.00 9.88
N VAL A 56 9.88 -8.65 10.08
CA VAL A 56 8.56 -8.01 9.99
C VAL A 56 8.39 -6.90 11.04
N LYS A 57 8.91 -7.07 12.26
CA LYS A 57 8.87 -6.03 13.29
C LYS A 57 9.74 -4.84 12.90
N VAL A 58 10.95 -5.06 12.39
CA VAL A 58 11.84 -3.99 11.91
C VAL A 58 11.17 -3.21 10.77
N ALA A 59 10.64 -3.91 9.76
CA ALA A 59 9.97 -3.28 8.64
C ALA A 59 8.74 -2.48 9.07
N TYR A 60 7.93 -3.01 9.99
CA TYR A 60 6.80 -2.28 10.57
C TYR A 60 7.24 -0.98 11.26
N LEU A 61 8.28 -1.05 12.11
CA LEU A 61 8.78 0.12 12.81
C LEU A 61 9.36 1.16 11.85
N LEU A 62 10.07 0.71 10.80
CA LEU A 62 10.56 1.59 9.74
C LEU A 62 9.41 2.27 8.99
N CYS A 63 8.44 1.52 8.43
CA CYS A 63 7.29 2.12 7.75
C CYS A 63 6.54 3.15 8.61
N ARG A 64 6.35 2.87 9.91
CA ARG A 64 5.52 3.68 10.79
C ARG A 64 6.27 4.87 11.39
N TYR A 65 7.38 4.61 12.09
CA TYR A 65 8.09 5.65 12.85
C TYR A 65 8.99 6.51 11.97
N TYR A 66 9.54 5.97 10.88
CA TYR A 66 10.28 6.80 9.94
C TYR A 66 9.40 7.94 9.44
N GLN A 67 8.19 7.61 8.97
CA GLN A 67 7.23 8.61 8.48
C GLN A 67 6.82 9.58 9.59
N LEU A 68 6.43 9.07 10.77
CA LEU A 68 5.99 9.91 11.88
C LEU A 68 7.06 10.94 12.30
N LEU A 69 8.35 10.55 12.29
CA LEU A 69 9.47 11.41 12.69
C LEU A 69 9.94 12.36 11.58
N THR A 70 9.94 11.92 10.32
CA THR A 70 10.43 12.71 9.19
C THR A 70 9.39 13.68 8.63
N TRP A 71 8.10 13.37 8.77
CA TRP A 71 7.04 14.19 8.19
C TRP A 71 6.93 15.62 8.75
N PRO A 72 7.15 15.88 10.06
CA PRO A 72 7.24 17.26 10.57
C PRO A 72 8.28 18.11 9.85
N LEU A 73 9.45 17.53 9.52
CA LEU A 73 10.50 18.22 8.77
C LEU A 73 10.07 18.51 7.33
N ILE A 74 9.40 17.54 6.69
CA ILE A 74 8.80 17.70 5.35
C ILE A 74 7.75 18.82 5.36
N MET A 75 6.86 18.81 6.34
CA MET A 75 5.82 19.82 6.52
C MET A 75 6.41 21.21 6.75
N TRP A 76 7.44 21.32 7.60
CA TRP A 76 8.15 22.58 7.79
C TRP A 76 8.79 23.09 6.50
N ALA A 77 9.43 22.23 5.71
CA ALA A 77 10.09 22.63 4.46
C ALA A 77 9.11 23.05 3.35
N TYR A 78 7.96 22.38 3.24
CA TYR A 78 7.00 22.62 2.15
C TYR A 78 5.88 23.60 2.51
N ASN A 79 5.46 23.68 3.79
CA ASN A 79 4.36 24.54 4.21
C ASN A 79 4.82 25.90 4.73
N ALA A 80 6.00 26.00 5.34
CA ALA A 80 6.52 27.29 5.78
C ALA A 80 7.10 28.10 4.60
N ASN A 81 7.18 29.41 4.78
CA ASN A 81 7.72 30.32 3.78
C ASN A 81 9.22 30.50 4.05
N HIS A 82 10.04 30.05 3.12
CA HIS A 82 11.50 30.06 3.23
C HIS A 82 12.13 31.01 2.22
N THR A 83 13.33 31.47 2.53
CA THR A 83 14.18 32.15 1.54
C THR A 83 14.73 31.16 0.53
N ARG A 84 15.14 31.64 -0.64
CA ARG A 84 15.70 30.82 -1.71
C ARG A 84 16.96 30.09 -1.26
N GLU A 85 17.80 30.77 -0.49
CA GLU A 85 19.08 30.26 0.03
C GLU A 85 18.85 29.07 0.98
N THR A 86 17.77 29.13 1.77
CA THR A 86 17.36 28.02 2.64
C THR A 86 16.82 26.86 1.80
N CYS A 87 15.95 27.13 0.82
CA CYS A 87 15.40 26.08 -0.04
C CYS A 87 16.44 25.39 -0.92
N SER A 88 17.47 26.10 -1.40
CA SER A 88 18.53 25.47 -2.21
C SER A 88 19.38 24.48 -1.41
N ARG A 89 19.53 24.69 -0.11
CA ARG A 89 20.27 23.79 0.80
C ARG A 89 19.41 22.65 1.30
N ILE A 90 18.18 22.96 1.73
CA ILE A 90 17.33 22.02 2.46
C ILE A 90 16.40 21.23 1.52
N GLY A 91 15.92 21.85 0.43
CA GLY A 91 14.94 21.23 -0.46
C GLY A 91 15.42 19.90 -1.05
N VAL A 92 16.72 19.81 -1.39
CA VAL A 92 17.35 18.57 -1.87
C VAL A 92 17.36 17.50 -0.79
N ALA A 93 17.79 17.84 0.44
CA ALA A 93 17.85 16.89 1.55
C ALA A 93 16.46 16.37 1.93
N VAL A 94 15.46 17.26 2.00
CA VAL A 94 14.07 16.89 2.31
C VAL A 94 13.47 16.02 1.21
N HIS A 95 13.79 16.29 -0.06
CA HIS A 95 13.33 15.44 -1.16
C HIS A 95 13.93 14.04 -1.09
N ILE A 96 15.22 13.90 -0.75
CA ILE A 96 15.88 12.60 -0.54
C ILE A 96 15.25 11.85 0.64
N LEU A 97 14.86 12.55 1.71
CA LEU A 97 14.15 11.95 2.86
C LEU A 97 12.76 11.37 2.50
N LEU A 98 12.18 11.72 1.35
CA LEU A 98 10.96 11.08 0.88
C LEU A 98 11.20 9.68 0.29
N ALA A 99 12.42 9.38 -0.17
CA ALA A 99 12.70 8.12 -0.87
C ALA A 99 12.37 6.87 -0.02
N PRO A 100 12.74 6.79 1.28
CA PRO A 100 12.42 5.59 2.07
C PRO A 100 10.93 5.39 2.31
N CYS A 101 10.12 6.45 2.29
CA CYS A 101 8.67 6.34 2.34
C CYS A 101 8.11 5.55 1.14
N GLN A 102 8.80 5.55 -0.01
CA GLN A 102 8.38 4.84 -1.22
C GLN A 102 8.72 3.33 -1.15
N PHE A 103 9.95 2.98 -0.78
CA PHE A 103 10.41 1.58 -0.87
C PHE A 103 10.19 0.73 0.38
N PHE A 104 10.04 1.32 1.59
CA PHE A 104 9.67 0.55 2.78
C PHE A 104 8.34 -0.22 2.68
N PRO A 105 7.22 0.35 2.20
CA PRO A 105 5.98 -0.41 2.06
C PRO A 105 6.16 -1.54 1.02
N GLN A 106 6.95 -1.30 -0.03
CA GLN A 106 7.25 -2.29 -1.06
C GLN A 106 8.06 -3.47 -0.49
N ALA A 107 8.99 -3.21 0.42
CA ALA A 107 9.68 -4.26 1.17
C ALA A 107 8.72 -5.14 1.97
N VAL A 108 7.73 -4.53 2.64
CA VAL A 108 6.67 -5.26 3.38
C VAL A 108 5.86 -6.14 2.44
N MET A 109 5.50 -5.64 1.27
CA MET A 109 4.74 -6.41 0.27
C MET A 109 5.54 -7.61 -0.25
N VAL A 110 6.84 -7.43 -0.53
CA VAL A 110 7.75 -8.52 -0.92
C VAL A 110 7.89 -9.57 0.18
N MET A 111 8.18 -9.16 1.42
CA MET A 111 8.29 -10.09 2.55
C MET A 111 7.01 -10.89 2.73
N ARG A 112 5.86 -10.25 2.51
CA ARG A 112 4.55 -10.89 2.62
C ARG A 112 4.31 -11.89 1.50
N ALA A 113 4.59 -11.53 0.25
CA ALA A 113 4.47 -12.45 -0.88
C ALA A 113 5.34 -13.69 -0.67
N TYR A 114 6.59 -13.51 -0.22
CA TYR A 114 7.50 -14.60 0.12
C TYR A 114 6.96 -15.51 1.25
N ALA A 115 6.33 -14.92 2.28
CA ALA A 115 5.73 -15.70 3.35
C ALA A 115 4.56 -16.58 2.86
N PHE A 116 3.77 -16.11 1.89
CA PHE A 116 2.66 -16.87 1.30
C PHE A 116 3.12 -18.02 0.41
N THR A 117 4.29 -17.91 -0.23
CA THR A 117 4.83 -18.98 -1.07
C THR A 117 5.54 -20.08 -0.29
N GLY A 118 5.17 -20.29 0.98
CA GLY A 118 5.77 -21.32 1.83
C GLY A 118 7.27 -21.13 2.05
N ARG A 119 7.80 -19.91 1.89
CA ARG A 119 9.22 -19.56 1.99
C ARG A 119 10.13 -20.20 0.92
N ASP A 120 9.59 -20.49 -0.27
CA ASP A 120 10.39 -20.98 -1.40
C ASP A 120 11.51 -20.00 -1.80
N THR A 121 12.76 -20.46 -1.76
CA THR A 121 13.96 -19.63 -2.02
C THR A 121 14.01 -19.10 -3.45
N ARG A 122 13.44 -19.79 -4.44
CA ARG A 122 13.42 -19.33 -5.84
C ARG A 122 12.54 -18.09 -5.98
N VAL A 123 11.38 -18.11 -5.32
CA VAL A 123 10.49 -16.95 -5.25
C VAL A 123 11.17 -15.78 -4.54
N MET A 124 11.91 -16.05 -3.45
CA MET A 124 12.68 -15.03 -2.74
C MET A 124 13.70 -14.33 -3.64
N VAL A 125 14.48 -15.09 -4.42
CA VAL A 125 15.49 -14.54 -5.33
C VAL A 125 14.83 -13.70 -6.42
N MET A 126 13.75 -14.20 -7.04
CA MET A 126 13.02 -13.47 -8.06
C MET A 126 12.44 -12.15 -7.52
N LEU A 127 11.69 -12.18 -6.42
CA LEU A 127 11.13 -10.98 -5.80
C LEU A 127 12.21 -10.04 -5.29
N GLY A 128 13.31 -10.58 -4.75
CA GLY A 128 14.45 -9.80 -4.27
C GLY A 128 15.15 -9.04 -5.39
N LEU A 129 15.33 -9.65 -6.57
CA LEU A 129 15.88 -8.98 -7.75
C LEU A 129 14.95 -7.87 -8.25
N CYS A 130 13.65 -8.12 -8.34
CA CYS A 130 12.66 -7.09 -8.69
C CYS A 130 12.68 -5.92 -7.70
N TYR A 131 12.74 -6.22 -6.40
CA TYR A 131 12.80 -5.22 -5.34
C TYR A 131 14.10 -4.41 -5.38
N ALA A 132 15.25 -5.04 -5.63
CA ALA A 132 16.51 -4.33 -5.81
C ALA A 132 16.46 -3.38 -7.01
N GLY A 133 15.85 -3.81 -8.12
CA GLY A 133 15.59 -2.95 -9.28
C GLY A 133 14.72 -1.74 -8.94
N LEU A 134 13.61 -1.96 -8.22
CA LEU A 134 12.75 -0.90 -7.72
C LEU A 134 13.52 0.11 -6.86
N VAL A 135 14.25 -0.36 -5.85
CA VAL A 135 15.06 0.50 -4.96
C VAL A 135 16.08 1.30 -5.76
N GLY A 136 16.72 0.69 -6.77
CA GLY A 136 17.63 1.38 -7.68
C GLY A 136 16.94 2.51 -8.46
N VAL A 137 15.74 2.25 -9.00
CA VAL A 137 14.92 3.27 -9.69
C VAL A 137 14.49 4.38 -8.73
N ASP A 138 14.09 4.04 -7.51
CA ASP A 138 13.68 5.02 -6.50
C ASP A 138 14.85 5.90 -6.06
N ILE A 139 16.01 5.31 -5.74
CA ILE A 139 17.22 6.08 -5.42
C ILE A 139 17.60 6.97 -6.60
N TRP A 140 17.56 6.44 -7.83
CA TRP A 140 17.82 7.26 -9.01
C TRP A 140 16.81 8.40 -9.14
N ALA A 141 15.51 8.15 -8.98
CA ALA A 141 14.45 9.14 -9.15
C ALA A 141 14.51 10.26 -8.09
N PHE A 142 14.71 9.89 -6.82
CA PHE A 142 14.68 10.81 -5.69
C PHE A 142 16.04 11.43 -5.35
N CYS A 143 17.18 10.83 -5.70
CA CYS A 143 18.49 11.35 -5.30
C CYS A 143 19.26 12.05 -6.43
N ALA A 144 19.05 11.69 -7.70
CA ALA A 144 19.84 12.28 -8.79
C ALA A 144 19.26 13.62 -9.29
N HIS A 145 20.11 14.53 -9.77
CA HIS A 145 19.74 15.74 -10.54
C HIS A 145 18.51 16.54 -10.03
N ILE A 146 18.33 16.69 -8.72
CA ILE A 146 17.26 17.51 -8.15
C ILE A 146 17.55 18.98 -8.48
N LYS A 147 16.70 19.60 -9.30
CA LYS A 147 16.81 21.02 -9.62
C LYS A 147 15.73 21.80 -8.88
N MET A 148 16.17 22.80 -8.11
CA MET A 148 15.26 23.78 -7.51
C MET A 148 14.81 24.79 -8.57
N PRO A 149 13.59 25.36 -8.46
CA PRO A 149 13.11 26.38 -9.37
C PRO A 149 13.99 27.64 -9.37
N ASN A 150 13.93 28.41 -10.46
CA ASN A 150 14.77 29.61 -10.66
C ASN A 150 14.36 30.76 -9.72
N TYR A 151 15.20 31.80 -9.62
CA TYR A 151 14.93 32.96 -8.78
C TYR A 151 13.61 33.67 -9.12
N LEU A 152 13.30 33.78 -10.42
CA LEU A 152 12.11 34.48 -10.90
C LEU A 152 10.82 33.83 -10.37
N PHE A 153 10.79 32.50 -10.29
CA PHE A 153 9.67 31.73 -9.73
C PHE A 153 9.42 32.07 -8.26
N TYR A 154 10.47 32.12 -7.42
CA TYR A 154 10.34 32.50 -6.01
C TYR A 154 9.87 33.95 -5.83
N LEU A 155 10.28 34.85 -6.73
CA LEU A 155 9.86 36.25 -6.68
C LEU A 155 8.37 36.40 -7.06
N ALA A 156 7.92 35.68 -8.08
CA ALA A 156 6.54 35.71 -8.55
C ALA A 156 5.53 35.09 -7.56
N LEU A 157 5.98 34.12 -6.75
CA LEU A 157 5.11 33.37 -5.83
C LEU A 157 5.08 33.92 -4.41
N LYS A 158 5.82 35.00 -4.06
CA LYS A 158 5.74 35.58 -2.71
C LYS A 158 4.28 35.97 -2.38
N PRO A 159 3.73 35.55 -1.22
CA PRO A 159 4.40 34.98 -0.04
C PRO A 159 4.50 33.43 0.00
N PHE A 160 4.05 32.68 -0.99
CA PHE A 160 3.92 31.21 -0.99
C PHE A 160 5.24 30.46 -1.32
N THR A 161 6.33 30.72 -0.59
CA THR A 161 7.66 30.15 -0.88
C THR A 161 7.96 28.86 -0.11
N GLY A 162 7.21 27.79 -0.39
CA GLY A 162 7.60 26.44 0.06
C GLY A 162 8.79 25.90 -0.74
N CYS A 163 9.61 25.03 -0.14
CA CYS A 163 10.81 24.49 -0.79
C CYS A 163 10.53 23.34 -1.76
N PHE A 164 9.65 23.54 -2.75
CA PHE A 164 9.30 22.51 -3.72
C PHE A 164 10.36 22.34 -4.82
N PRO A 165 10.77 21.10 -5.16
CA PRO A 165 11.53 20.82 -6.37
C PRO A 165 10.80 21.29 -7.63
N ASN A 166 11.54 21.48 -8.73
CA ASN A 166 10.96 21.87 -10.02
C ASN A 166 10.24 20.68 -10.70
N TYR A 167 9.07 20.31 -10.18
CA TYR A 167 8.22 19.25 -10.73
C TYR A 167 7.66 19.57 -12.12
N GLY A 168 7.55 20.86 -12.49
CA GLY A 168 7.09 21.25 -13.82
C GLY A 168 8.14 21.06 -14.92
N SER A 169 9.39 20.72 -14.57
CA SER A 169 10.30 20.17 -15.56
C SER A 169 9.81 18.77 -15.97
N GLY A 170 9.45 18.58 -17.24
CA GLY A 170 8.94 17.28 -17.72
C GLY A 170 9.88 16.11 -17.38
N VAL A 171 11.19 16.38 -17.28
CA VAL A 171 12.19 15.42 -16.83
C VAL A 171 11.93 14.93 -15.40
N MET A 172 11.62 15.80 -14.44
CA MET A 172 11.37 15.40 -13.05
C MET A 172 10.07 14.61 -12.93
N GLY A 173 9.01 15.05 -13.63
CA GLY A 173 7.73 14.34 -13.68
C GLY A 173 7.87 12.92 -14.23
N ILE A 174 8.59 12.74 -15.34
CA ILE A 174 8.85 11.41 -15.93
C ILE A 174 9.62 10.51 -14.96
N ARG A 175 10.60 11.04 -14.22
CA ARG A 175 11.40 10.25 -13.26
C ARG A 175 10.55 9.71 -12.12
N ILE A 176 9.70 10.55 -11.54
CA ILE A 176 8.76 10.13 -10.49
C ILE A 176 7.74 9.16 -11.08
N GLY A 177 7.21 9.43 -12.28
CA GLY A 177 6.31 8.52 -12.98
C GLY A 177 6.91 7.13 -13.22
N LEU A 178 8.20 7.05 -13.58
CA LEU A 178 8.93 5.78 -13.73
C LEU A 178 9.10 5.03 -12.40
N SER A 179 9.38 5.74 -11.30
CA SER A 179 9.41 5.15 -9.95
C SER A 179 8.03 4.60 -9.56
N MET A 180 6.95 5.32 -9.83
CA MET A 180 5.59 4.84 -9.58
C MET A 180 5.23 3.64 -10.45
N LEU A 181 5.64 3.63 -11.73
CA LEU A 181 5.46 2.48 -12.61
C LEU A 181 6.22 1.25 -12.10
N ALA A 182 7.47 1.43 -11.65
CA ALA A 182 8.25 0.36 -11.05
C ALA A 182 7.55 -0.21 -9.80
N ALA A 183 6.98 0.65 -8.95
CA ALA A 183 6.22 0.21 -7.78
C ALA A 183 4.96 -0.59 -8.16
N ILE A 184 4.21 -0.15 -9.18
CA ILE A 184 3.06 -0.91 -9.73
C ILE A 184 3.51 -2.28 -10.21
N LEU A 185 4.61 -2.34 -10.98
CA LEU A 185 5.12 -3.60 -11.50
C LEU A 185 5.52 -4.55 -10.37
N MET A 186 6.16 -4.04 -9.31
CA MET A 186 6.51 -4.84 -8.13
C MET A 186 5.27 -5.38 -7.41
N ASP A 187 4.23 -4.55 -7.24
CA ASP A 187 2.96 -4.98 -6.64
C ASP A 187 2.24 -6.02 -7.49
N LEU A 188 2.20 -5.83 -8.81
CA LEU A 188 1.61 -6.79 -9.75
C LEU A 188 2.36 -8.12 -9.76
N VAL A 189 3.69 -8.09 -9.80
CA VAL A 189 4.52 -9.31 -9.73
C VAL A 189 4.26 -10.03 -8.40
N SER A 190 4.21 -9.31 -7.28
CA SER A 190 3.90 -9.90 -5.97
C SER A 190 2.50 -10.50 -5.93
N LEU A 191 1.49 -9.79 -6.44
CA LEU A 191 0.11 -10.24 -6.51
C LEU A 191 -0.03 -11.50 -7.37
N VAL A 192 0.51 -11.49 -8.59
CA VAL A 192 0.48 -12.62 -9.53
C VAL A 192 1.19 -13.83 -8.92
N THR A 193 2.35 -13.63 -8.29
CA THR A 193 3.09 -14.71 -7.62
C THR A 193 2.25 -15.37 -6.52
N VAL A 194 1.59 -14.56 -5.68
CA VAL A 194 0.70 -15.06 -4.62
C VAL A 194 -0.49 -15.81 -5.24
N ILE A 195 -1.14 -15.28 -6.28
CA ILE A 195 -2.29 -15.93 -6.93
C ILE A 195 -1.91 -17.28 -7.54
N ILE A 196 -0.80 -17.35 -8.29
CA ILE A 196 -0.31 -18.59 -8.91
C ILE A 196 -0.04 -19.63 -7.83
N TRP A 197 0.63 -19.24 -6.75
CA TRP A 197 0.93 -20.14 -5.65
C TRP A 197 -0.34 -20.64 -4.95
N CYS A 198 -1.29 -19.74 -4.69
CA CYS A 198 -2.56 -20.09 -4.05
C CYS A 198 -3.39 -21.07 -4.90
N LYS A 199 -3.41 -20.88 -6.23
CA LYS A 199 -4.09 -21.80 -7.15
C LYS A 199 -3.43 -23.18 -7.13
N LYS A 200 -2.11 -23.22 -7.27
CA LYS A 200 -1.34 -24.48 -7.24
C LYS A 200 -1.58 -25.26 -5.95
N GLU A 201 -1.55 -24.59 -4.80
CA GLU A 201 -1.76 -25.24 -3.50
C GLU A 201 -3.22 -25.71 -3.32
N SER A 202 -4.19 -24.93 -3.81
CA SER A 202 -5.61 -25.29 -3.78
C SER A 202 -5.89 -26.57 -4.57
N ASP A 203 -5.30 -26.70 -5.75
CA ASP A 203 -5.48 -27.87 -6.62
C ASP A 203 -4.87 -29.13 -6.00
N ILE A 204 -3.77 -29.01 -5.26
CA ILE A 204 -3.06 -30.14 -4.64
C ILE A 204 -3.75 -30.62 -3.36
N ARG A 205 -4.26 -29.71 -2.50
CA ARG A 205 -4.68 -30.07 -1.13
C ARG A 205 -6.18 -30.21 -0.89
N GLY A 206 -7.04 -29.96 -1.88
CA GLY A 206 -8.48 -30.30 -1.84
C GLY A 206 -9.33 -29.67 -0.72
N GLY A 207 -8.75 -28.94 0.23
CA GLY A 207 -9.48 -28.37 1.36
C GLY A 207 -8.67 -27.36 2.14
N LEU A 208 -8.92 -26.06 1.93
CA LEU A 208 -8.39 -24.98 2.79
C LEU A 208 -9.33 -23.77 2.80
N SER A 209 -10.44 -23.84 3.56
CA SER A 209 -11.27 -22.66 3.83
C SER A 209 -10.52 -21.60 4.65
N LEU A 210 -9.63 -22.03 5.56
CA LEU A 210 -8.89 -21.16 6.46
C LEU A 210 -7.76 -20.39 5.76
N ALA A 211 -6.96 -21.07 4.93
CA ALA A 211 -5.96 -20.36 4.11
C ALA A 211 -6.64 -19.45 3.08
N ARG A 212 -7.77 -19.87 2.48
CA ARG A 212 -8.54 -19.04 1.57
C ARG A 212 -9.04 -17.75 2.23
N TYR A 213 -9.44 -17.80 3.50
CA TYR A 213 -9.84 -16.60 4.25
C TYR A 213 -8.64 -15.69 4.58
N PHE A 214 -7.50 -16.29 4.97
CA PHE A 214 -6.27 -15.56 5.25
C PHE A 214 -5.66 -14.91 3.99
N ILE A 215 -5.76 -15.61 2.86
CA ILE A 215 -5.41 -15.13 1.52
C ILE A 215 -6.38 -14.03 1.09
N SER A 216 -7.69 -14.19 1.28
CA SER A 216 -8.69 -13.18 0.87
C SER A 216 -8.46 -11.84 1.57
N GLN A 217 -8.26 -11.85 2.89
CA GLN A 217 -7.95 -10.62 3.62
C GLN A 217 -6.60 -10.04 3.20
N GLY A 218 -5.64 -10.89 2.84
CA GLY A 218 -4.35 -10.40 2.41
C GLY A 218 -4.30 -9.84 1.02
N LEU A 219 -4.99 -10.49 0.09
CA LEU A 219 -5.16 -10.09 -1.29
C LEU A 219 -5.85 -8.74 -1.39
N GLY A 220 -6.83 -8.46 -0.52
CA GLY A 220 -7.51 -7.16 -0.48
C GLY A 220 -6.54 -5.99 -0.30
N ALA A 221 -5.52 -6.14 0.54
CA ALA A 221 -4.51 -5.09 0.71
C ALA A 221 -3.60 -4.94 -0.53
N PHE A 222 -3.24 -6.03 -1.21
CA PHE A 222 -2.51 -5.93 -2.49
C PHE A 222 -3.34 -5.17 -3.52
N VAL A 223 -4.62 -5.52 -3.67
CA VAL A 223 -5.52 -4.85 -4.61
C VAL A 223 -5.65 -3.35 -4.29
N ILE A 224 -5.84 -2.99 -3.01
CA ILE A 224 -5.94 -1.59 -2.59
C ILE A 224 -4.65 -0.82 -2.93
N VAL A 225 -3.48 -1.36 -2.56
CA VAL A 225 -2.19 -0.71 -2.84
C VAL A 225 -1.94 -0.59 -4.35
N THR A 226 -2.24 -1.63 -5.13
CA THR A 226 -2.13 -1.60 -6.59
C THR A 226 -3.04 -0.53 -7.20
N VAL A 227 -4.31 -0.43 -6.77
CA VAL A 227 -5.25 0.58 -7.26
C VAL A 227 -4.75 1.99 -6.94
N LEU A 228 -4.25 2.22 -5.73
CA LEU A 228 -3.67 3.51 -5.34
C LEU A 228 -2.45 3.88 -6.20
N ASN A 229 -1.55 2.91 -6.44
CA ASN A 229 -0.37 3.13 -7.25
C ASN A 229 -0.73 3.39 -8.73
N VAL A 230 -1.69 2.66 -9.29
CA VAL A 230 -2.22 2.88 -10.65
C VAL A 230 -2.88 4.26 -10.78
N ALA A 231 -3.74 4.63 -9.83
CA ALA A 231 -4.40 5.95 -9.84
C ALA A 231 -3.37 7.09 -9.82
N ALA A 232 -2.33 6.96 -9.01
CA ALA A 232 -1.25 7.95 -8.97
C ALA A 232 -0.42 7.97 -10.26
N ALA A 233 -0.08 6.83 -10.84
CA ALA A 233 0.64 6.79 -12.11
C ALA A 233 -0.16 7.49 -13.23
N ILE A 234 -1.47 7.23 -13.32
CA ILE A 234 -2.37 7.93 -14.26
C ILE A 234 -2.32 9.44 -14.02
N ALA A 235 -2.35 9.87 -12.76
CA ALA A 235 -2.28 11.28 -12.38
C ALA A 235 -0.94 11.94 -12.79
N PHE A 236 0.18 11.22 -12.74
CA PHE A 236 1.49 11.73 -13.16
C PHE A 236 1.70 11.71 -14.68
N PHE A 237 1.13 10.73 -15.40
CA PHE A 237 1.29 10.60 -16.85
C PHE A 237 0.35 11.52 -17.65
N LYS A 238 -0.70 12.08 -17.05
CA LYS A 238 -1.62 12.99 -17.74
C LYS A 238 -1.00 14.39 -17.92
N PRO A 239 -0.75 14.86 -19.16
CA PRO A 239 -0.36 16.25 -19.39
C PRO A 239 -1.58 17.18 -19.23
N PRO A 240 -1.41 18.41 -18.72
CA PRO A 240 -0.16 18.95 -18.18
C PRO A 240 0.14 18.40 -16.77
N SER A 241 1.37 17.91 -16.57
CA SER A 241 1.81 17.20 -15.36
C SER A 241 1.90 18.06 -14.09
N TYR A 242 1.44 19.32 -14.15
CA TYR A 242 1.54 20.30 -13.06
C TYR A 242 0.38 20.20 -12.05
N HIS A 243 -0.70 19.46 -12.37
CA HIS A 243 -1.96 19.49 -11.61
C HIS A 243 -2.05 18.52 -10.41
N THR A 244 -0.99 17.81 -10.03
CA THR A 244 -1.13 16.70 -9.08
C THR A 244 -0.22 16.84 -7.86
N GLY A 245 -0.12 18.06 -7.32
CA GLY A 245 0.50 18.33 -6.01
C GLY A 245 -0.09 17.48 -4.87
N ILE A 246 -1.36 17.05 -5.02
CA ILE A 246 -2.09 16.19 -4.09
C ILE A 246 -1.59 14.72 -4.13
N GLY A 247 -1.12 14.24 -5.29
CA GLY A 247 -0.86 12.83 -5.50
C GLY A 247 0.35 12.30 -4.74
N LEU A 248 1.45 13.07 -4.71
CA LEU A 248 2.73 12.61 -4.15
C LEU A 248 2.64 12.30 -2.64
N PRO A 249 2.07 13.16 -1.77
CA PRO A 249 1.95 12.83 -0.36
C PRO A 249 1.06 11.61 -0.10
N LEU A 250 -0.03 11.45 -0.87
CA LEU A 250 -0.96 10.33 -0.73
C LEU A 250 -0.29 9.00 -1.09
N ILE A 251 0.45 8.94 -2.20
CA ILE A 251 1.12 7.71 -2.61
C ILE A 251 2.28 7.32 -1.69
N LEU A 252 2.94 8.28 -1.05
CA LEU A 252 4.01 7.98 -0.11
C LEU A 252 3.48 7.49 1.25
N VAL A 253 2.36 8.03 1.72
CA VAL A 253 1.86 7.74 3.08
C VAL A 253 0.85 6.58 3.10
N ILE A 254 -0.12 6.55 2.18
CA ILE A 254 -1.22 5.57 2.26
C ILE A 254 -0.73 4.12 2.15
N PRO A 255 0.15 3.73 1.21
CA PRO A 255 0.67 2.36 1.15
C PRO A 255 1.36 1.92 2.44
N ASN A 256 2.05 2.84 3.15
CA ASN A 256 2.66 2.55 4.45
C ASN A 256 1.61 2.31 5.53
N LEU A 257 0.57 3.13 5.58
CA LEU A 257 -0.56 2.94 6.50
C LEU A 257 -1.27 1.61 6.27
N VAL A 258 -1.54 1.28 5.00
CA VAL A 258 -2.16 0.00 4.62
C VAL A 258 -1.26 -1.17 5.01
N ALA A 259 0.03 -1.11 4.68
CA ALA A 259 1.02 -2.13 5.06
C ALA A 259 1.08 -2.34 6.58
N CYS A 260 1.11 -1.26 7.37
CA CYS A 260 1.14 -1.32 8.83
C CYS A 260 -0.14 -1.97 9.40
N ARG A 261 -1.32 -1.55 8.92
CA ARG A 261 -2.61 -2.12 9.35
C ARG A 261 -2.68 -3.62 9.09
N VAL A 262 -2.23 -4.04 7.91
CA VAL A 262 -2.20 -5.44 7.52
C VAL A 262 -1.29 -6.25 8.45
N ILE A 263 -0.09 -5.78 8.75
CA ILE A 263 0.82 -6.47 9.68
C ILE A 263 0.16 -6.66 11.05
N LEU A 264 -0.50 -5.61 11.58
CA LEU A 264 -1.20 -5.70 12.86
C LEU A 264 -2.36 -6.70 12.82
N GLN A 265 -3.16 -6.71 11.75
CA GLN A 265 -4.27 -7.64 11.58
C GLN A 265 -3.79 -9.10 11.53
N LEU A 266 -2.70 -9.37 10.80
CA LEU A 266 -2.12 -10.70 10.71
C LEU A 266 -1.60 -11.17 12.07
N ARG A 267 -0.88 -10.30 12.80
CA ARG A 267 -0.37 -10.62 14.13
C ARG A 267 -1.46 -10.84 15.17
N ARG A 268 -2.53 -10.05 15.14
CA ARG A 268 -3.71 -10.24 16.01
C ARG A 268 -4.36 -11.60 15.78
N LYS A 269 -4.40 -12.07 14.53
CA LYS A 269 -4.96 -13.40 14.23
C LYS A 269 -4.08 -14.56 14.70
N VAL A 270 -2.77 -14.40 14.66
CA VAL A 270 -1.82 -15.42 15.13
C VAL A 270 -1.77 -15.45 16.66
N ASN A 271 -1.87 -14.29 17.30
CA ASN A 271 -1.90 -14.14 18.76
C ASN A 271 -3.23 -13.48 19.19
N PRO A 272 -4.35 -14.24 19.18
CA PRO A 272 -5.64 -13.71 19.62
C PRO A 272 -5.58 -13.30 21.09
N THR A 273 -6.36 -12.29 21.46
CA THR A 273 -6.47 -11.85 22.86
C THR A 273 -7.28 -12.86 23.67
N ASP A 274 -6.98 -13.06 24.96
CA ASP A 274 -7.73 -13.97 25.83
C ASP A 274 -9.23 -13.69 25.83
N THR A 275 -9.65 -12.42 25.74
CA THR A 275 -11.06 -12.03 25.61
C THR A 275 -11.68 -12.53 24.29
N GLU A 276 -10.93 -12.52 23.19
CA GLU A 276 -11.39 -13.05 21.90
C GLU A 276 -11.48 -14.58 21.93
N ILE A 277 -10.52 -15.24 22.57
CA ILE A 277 -10.55 -16.70 22.80
C ILE A 277 -11.78 -17.06 23.63
N TRP A 278 -12.05 -16.31 24.70
CA TRP A 278 -13.24 -16.47 25.53
C TRP A 278 -14.54 -16.26 24.76
N GLN A 279 -14.61 -15.25 23.90
CA GLN A 279 -15.77 -15.01 23.05
C GLN A 279 -15.96 -16.13 22.03
N GLN A 280 -14.89 -16.65 21.43
CA GLN A 280 -14.94 -17.80 20.52
C GLN A 280 -15.42 -19.06 21.24
N HIS A 281 -14.89 -19.33 22.44
CA HIS A 281 -15.35 -20.44 23.27
C HIS A 281 -16.81 -20.27 23.68
N SER A 282 -17.23 -19.07 24.08
CA SER A 282 -18.63 -18.79 24.44
C SER A 282 -19.57 -18.96 23.25
N ALA A 283 -19.17 -18.50 22.06
CA ALA A 283 -19.95 -18.69 20.84
C ALA A 283 -20.03 -20.16 20.42
N LEU A 284 -18.95 -20.92 20.59
CA LEU A 284 -18.93 -22.36 20.34
C LEU A 284 -19.84 -23.10 21.32
N ILE A 285 -19.75 -22.79 22.61
CA ILE A 285 -20.61 -23.35 23.65
C ILE A 285 -22.08 -23.01 23.36
N ASN A 286 -22.40 -21.76 23.03
CA ASN A 286 -23.76 -21.36 22.67
C ASN A 286 -24.28 -22.08 21.42
N ARG A 287 -23.43 -22.40 20.44
CA ARG A 287 -23.83 -23.20 19.27
C ARG A 287 -24.07 -24.67 19.62
N ILE A 288 -23.31 -25.22 20.58
CA ILE A 288 -23.50 -26.59 21.07
C ILE A 288 -24.74 -26.69 21.96
N LEU A 289 -25.01 -25.66 22.77
CA LEU A 289 -26.15 -25.58 23.68
C LEU A 289 -27.43 -25.07 23.02
N ALA A 290 -27.34 -24.40 21.87
CA ALA A 290 -28.51 -24.05 21.08
C ALA A 290 -29.28 -25.35 20.83
N PRO A 291 -30.54 -25.47 21.31
CA PRO A 291 -31.31 -26.68 21.14
C PRO A 291 -31.32 -27.02 19.65
N ALA A 292 -30.91 -28.26 19.34
CA ALA A 292 -30.96 -28.75 17.97
C ALA A 292 -32.35 -28.38 17.42
N PRO A 293 -32.44 -27.73 16.25
CA PRO A 293 -33.73 -27.37 15.67
C PRO A 293 -34.58 -28.63 15.73
N SER A 294 -35.71 -28.54 16.46
CA SER A 294 -36.56 -29.67 16.76
C SER A 294 -36.77 -30.47 15.48
N LEU A 295 -36.44 -31.75 15.53
CA LEU A 295 -36.53 -32.72 14.43
C LEU A 295 -37.97 -32.92 13.89
N ASN A 296 -38.90 -32.03 14.23
CA ASN A 296 -40.32 -32.11 13.91
C ASN A 296 -40.71 -31.35 12.63
N ASP A 297 -39.82 -30.58 11.99
CA ASP A 297 -40.17 -29.76 10.81
C ASP A 297 -39.60 -30.24 9.46
N VAL A 298 -38.95 -31.41 9.36
CA VAL A 298 -38.51 -31.96 8.05
C VAL A 298 -38.75 -33.47 7.97
N TRP A 299 -40.02 -33.85 7.93
CA TRP A 299 -40.49 -35.12 7.37
C TRP A 299 -41.81 -34.90 6.63
N THR A 300 -41.77 -34.14 5.53
CA THR A 300 -42.73 -34.39 4.44
C THR A 300 -42.13 -35.49 3.58
N MET A 301 -42.66 -36.70 3.77
CA MET A 301 -42.54 -37.77 2.80
C MET A 301 -43.19 -37.32 1.49
N ASP A 302 -42.39 -37.08 0.45
CA ASP A 302 -42.86 -37.34 -0.91
C ASP A 302 -42.86 -38.87 -1.10
N ASN A 303 -43.89 -39.50 -0.53
CA ASN A 303 -44.38 -40.78 -0.99
C ASN A 303 -45.50 -40.46 -1.99
N ASP A 304 -45.11 -40.25 -3.26
CA ASP A 304 -46.04 -40.52 -4.35
C ASP A 304 -45.37 -41.49 -5.32
N SER A 305 -45.85 -42.72 -5.19
CA SER A 305 -45.71 -43.82 -6.11
C SER A 305 -46.07 -43.41 -7.55
N LYS A 306 -45.12 -43.55 -8.46
CA LYS A 306 -45.39 -43.99 -9.83
C LYS A 306 -44.38 -45.06 -10.24
N THR A 307 -44.74 -46.28 -9.87
CA THR A 307 -44.80 -47.48 -10.70
C THR A 307 -44.52 -47.24 -12.19
N ASP A 308 -43.55 -48.01 -12.68
CA ASP A 308 -43.36 -48.52 -14.04
C ASP A 308 -43.19 -47.50 -15.18
N THR A 309 -42.03 -47.51 -15.84
CA THR A 309 -41.82 -48.21 -17.13
C THR A 309 -40.40 -47.87 -17.65
N ILE A 310 -39.76 -48.84 -18.31
CA ILE A 310 -38.59 -48.72 -19.19
C ILE A 310 -37.21 -48.93 -18.53
N LEU A 311 -37.04 -50.18 -18.07
CA LEU A 311 -35.94 -51.04 -18.50
C LEU A 311 -35.86 -51.02 -20.04
N SER A 312 -34.93 -50.27 -20.64
CA SER A 312 -34.22 -50.60 -21.89
C SER A 312 -33.49 -49.38 -22.46
N SER A 313 -32.23 -49.19 -22.09
CA SER A 313 -31.19 -48.86 -23.07
C SER A 313 -29.79 -48.87 -22.44
N LEU A 314 -29.00 -49.84 -22.90
CA LEU A 314 -27.57 -49.74 -23.23
C LEU A 314 -26.63 -49.32 -22.08
N PHE A 315 -25.73 -50.15 -21.53
CA PHE A 315 -24.82 -51.10 -22.17
C PHE A 315 -24.34 -50.67 -23.57
N LEU A 316 -23.21 -49.94 -23.63
CA LEU A 316 -21.94 -50.46 -24.15
C LEU A 316 -20.80 -49.41 -24.03
N PRO A 317 -19.54 -49.86 -24.03
CA PRO A 317 -18.34 -49.07 -23.79
C PRO A 317 -17.69 -48.56 -25.09
N ARG A 318 -16.86 -47.52 -24.95
CA ARG A 318 -15.60 -47.36 -25.68
C ARG A 318 -14.66 -46.44 -24.90
#